data_AF-A0A832UME0-F1
#
_entry.id   AF-A0A832UME0-F1
#
_cell.length_a   1.000
_cell.length_b   1.000
_cell.length_c   1.000
_cell.angle_alpha   90.00
_cell.angle_beta   90.00
_cell.angle_gamma   90.00
#
_symmetry.space_group_name_H-M   'P 1'
#
loop_
_entity.id
_entity.type
_entity.pdbx_description
1 polymer ?
#
loop_
_entity_poly.entity_id
_entity_poly.type
_entity_poly.pdbx_seq_one_letter_code
_entity_poly.pdbx_strand_id
1 'polypeptide(L)'
;MPKDEKGLAIVTNGGGFGVIGADEVSRLGLKLADFSSETVKRLREKLPDYAVPNNPLDLVGDADVERYRFALNAVFSEKNVGVVLVIVLLQPSFIESDVVDAISESHVTYGKPTVVCSTGGDFTQILVRMLEDEHIPAYATPEKAVNAINALVKYRKVLEDIEKRRNISPKETRAIV
;
A
#
# COMPACT_ATOMS: atom_id res chain seq x y z
N MET A 1 -10.69 4.88 -3.37
CA MET A 1 -10.16 5.78 -4.40
C MET A 1 -11.16 5.92 -5.54
N PRO A 2 -11.87 7.06 -5.55
CA PRO A 2 -11.44 8.21 -6.34
C PRO A 2 -11.26 9.45 -5.47
N LYS A 3 -10.11 10.12 -5.67
CA LYS A 3 -10.00 11.18 -6.65
C LYS A 3 -9.08 10.61 -7.73
N ASP A 4 -9.34 10.85 -9.00
CA ASP A 4 -8.71 10.17 -10.15
C ASP A 4 -7.18 10.36 -10.30
N GLU A 5 -6.50 10.85 -9.26
CA GLU A 5 -5.07 11.18 -9.23
C GLU A 5 -4.23 10.37 -8.24
N LYS A 6 -4.80 9.78 -7.17
CA LYS A 6 -3.95 9.07 -6.19
C LYS A 6 -3.52 7.68 -6.68
N GLY A 7 -2.31 7.27 -6.31
CA GLY A 7 -1.74 5.99 -6.71
C GLY A 7 -1.56 5.02 -5.56
N LEU A 8 -1.00 3.87 -5.89
CA LEU A 8 -0.54 2.83 -4.98
C LEU A 8 0.89 3.15 -4.52
N ALA A 9 1.16 3.10 -3.22
CA ALA A 9 2.53 3.10 -2.71
C ALA A 9 2.98 1.68 -2.35
N ILE A 10 4.18 1.30 -2.79
CA ILE A 10 4.83 0.06 -2.37
C ILE A 10 5.95 0.43 -1.40
N VAL A 11 5.97 -0.19 -0.23
CA VAL A 11 7.09 -0.10 0.73
C VAL A 11 7.64 -1.51 0.92
N THR A 12 8.95 -1.71 0.77
CA THR A 12 9.58 -3.04 0.80
C THR A 12 10.95 -2.99 1.46
N ASN A 13 11.42 -4.07 2.09
CA ASN A 13 12.85 -4.26 2.43
C ASN A 13 13.59 -5.15 1.42
N GLY A 14 12.94 -5.52 0.32
CA GLY A 14 13.56 -6.26 -0.77
C GLY A 14 13.14 -5.69 -2.12
N GLY A 15 14.06 -4.98 -2.78
CA GLY A 15 13.82 -4.32 -4.06
C GLY A 15 13.28 -5.23 -5.16
N GLY A 16 13.71 -6.50 -5.22
CA GLY A 16 13.20 -7.46 -6.21
C GLY A 16 11.69 -7.70 -6.11
N PHE A 17 11.15 -7.82 -4.90
CA PHE A 17 9.70 -7.93 -4.70
C PHE A 17 8.98 -6.61 -4.96
N GLY A 18 9.66 -5.48 -4.70
CA GLY A 18 9.17 -4.15 -5.09
C GLY A 18 8.98 -4.04 -6.61
N VAL A 19 9.95 -4.51 -7.39
CA VAL A 19 9.89 -4.54 -8.86
C VAL A 19 8.75 -5.44 -9.34
N ILE A 20 8.64 -6.67 -8.83
CA ILE A 20 7.53 -7.58 -9.18
C ILE A 20 6.17 -6.94 -8.88
N GLY A 21 6.04 -6.28 -7.73
CA GLY A 21 4.83 -5.55 -7.37
C GLY A 21 4.54 -4.40 -8.33
N ALA A 22 5.54 -3.59 -8.68
CA ALA A 22 5.41 -2.49 -9.64
C ALA A 22 5.03 -2.98 -11.05
N ASP A 23 5.63 -4.07 -11.51
CA ASP A 23 5.31 -4.69 -12.80
C ASP A 23 3.86 -5.16 -12.82
N GLU A 24 3.37 -5.79 -11.75
CA GLU A 24 1.97 -6.19 -11.64
C GLU A 24 1.01 -4.99 -11.62
N VAL A 25 1.37 -3.92 -10.90
CA VAL A 25 0.60 -2.65 -10.91
C VAL A 25 0.46 -2.13 -12.33
N SER A 26 1.56 -2.07 -13.07
CA SER A 26 1.60 -1.67 -14.48
C SER A 26 0.75 -2.59 -15.35
N ARG A 27 0.91 -3.92 -15.20
CA ARG A 27 0.17 -4.94 -15.95
C ARG A 27 -1.34 -4.83 -15.78
N LEU A 28 -1.81 -4.45 -14.60
CA LEU A 28 -3.23 -4.27 -14.31
C LEU A 28 -3.77 -2.87 -14.66
N GLY A 29 -2.93 -1.97 -15.20
CA GLY A 29 -3.32 -0.59 -15.53
C GLY A 29 -3.58 0.28 -14.30
N LEU A 30 -3.07 -0.12 -13.14
CA LEU A 30 -3.03 0.71 -11.94
C LEU A 30 -1.85 1.70 -12.05
N LYS A 31 -1.79 2.66 -11.13
CA LYS A 31 -0.72 3.67 -11.09
C LYS A 31 -0.02 3.65 -9.74
N LEU A 32 1.30 3.75 -9.76
CA LEU A 32 2.08 4.08 -8.58
C LEU A 32 1.86 5.56 -8.21
N ALA A 33 1.87 5.86 -6.92
CA ALA A 33 1.78 7.23 -6.42
C ALA A 33 3.11 7.96 -6.56
N ASP A 34 3.06 9.23 -6.96
CA ASP A 34 4.21 10.13 -6.90
C ASP A 34 4.38 10.71 -5.49
N PHE A 35 5.58 10.60 -4.93
CA PHE A 35 5.91 11.22 -3.66
C PHE A 35 6.25 12.70 -3.87
N SER A 36 5.64 13.57 -3.07
CA SER A 36 5.96 15.00 -3.09
C SER A 36 7.42 15.25 -2.68
N SER A 37 7.95 16.41 -3.06
CA SER A 37 9.28 16.84 -2.64
C SER A 37 9.43 16.90 -1.11
N GLU A 38 8.36 17.22 -0.40
CA GLU A 38 8.29 17.18 1.06
C GLU A 38 8.45 15.75 1.60
N THR A 39 7.67 14.79 1.09
CA THR A 39 7.78 13.37 1.44
C THR A 39 9.18 12.83 1.13
N VAL A 40 9.72 13.14 -0.05
CA VAL A 40 11.08 12.76 -0.46
C VAL A 40 12.14 13.32 0.50
N LYS A 41 12.02 14.61 0.86
CA LYS A 41 12.95 15.24 1.80
C LYS A 41 12.91 14.56 3.16
N ARG A 42 11.70 14.29 3.68
CA ARG A 42 11.50 13.60 4.96
C ARG A 42 12.12 12.21 4.92
N LEU A 43 11.83 11.42 3.88
CA LEU A 43 12.39 10.08 3.69
C LEU A 43 13.93 10.07 3.73
N ARG A 44 14.59 11.07 3.12
CA ARG A 44 16.07 11.19 3.15
C ARG A 44 16.67 11.42 4.54
N GLU A 45 15.90 11.83 5.54
CA GLU A 45 16.42 12.06 6.89
C GLU A 45 16.78 10.75 7.62
N LYS A 46 16.18 9.62 7.21
CA LYS A 46 16.43 8.29 7.80
C LYS A 46 16.79 7.18 6.84
N LEU A 47 16.55 7.35 5.55
CA LEU A 47 17.06 6.38 4.59
C LEU A 47 18.58 6.51 4.44
N PRO A 48 19.29 5.38 4.27
CA PRO A 48 20.70 5.42 3.91
C PRO A 48 20.94 6.21 2.62
N ASP A 49 22.11 6.82 2.46
CA ASP A 49 22.45 7.67 1.30
C ASP A 49 22.34 6.93 -0.06
N TYR A 50 22.48 5.61 -0.05
CA TYR A 50 22.38 4.76 -1.23
C TYR A 50 20.95 4.29 -1.54
N ALA A 51 19.99 4.52 -0.64
CA ALA A 51 18.58 4.22 -0.87
C ALA A 51 17.92 5.38 -1.61
N VAL A 52 17.08 5.06 -2.61
CA VAL A 52 16.38 6.05 -3.40
C VAL A 52 14.96 6.20 -2.83
N PRO A 53 14.54 7.41 -2.39
CA PRO A 53 13.19 7.65 -1.89
C PRO A 53 12.18 7.77 -3.06
N ASN A 54 12.01 6.71 -3.83
CA ASN A 54 11.03 6.60 -4.92
C ASN A 54 9.94 5.58 -4.57
N ASN A 55 9.03 5.33 -5.52
CA ASN A 55 7.99 4.32 -5.40
C ASN A 55 8.19 3.28 -6.52
N PRO A 56 8.47 2.01 -6.22
CA PRO A 56 8.53 1.38 -4.89
C PRO A 56 9.60 1.96 -3.97
N LEU A 57 9.27 2.10 -2.68
CA LEU A 57 10.19 2.54 -1.64
C LEU A 57 10.93 1.33 -1.06
N ASP A 58 12.21 1.17 -1.43
CA ASP A 58 13.08 0.14 -0.87
C ASP A 58 13.80 0.64 0.39
N LEU A 59 13.47 0.01 1.52
CA LEU A 59 14.05 0.26 2.83
C LEU A 59 15.37 -0.46 3.04
N VAL A 60 15.80 -1.28 2.07
CA VAL A 60 17.01 -2.12 2.12
C VAL A 60 16.83 -3.31 3.08
N GLY A 61 17.54 -4.41 2.81
CA GLY A 61 17.38 -5.67 3.54
C GLY A 61 17.62 -5.58 5.05
N ASP A 62 18.48 -4.66 5.49
CA ASP A 62 18.82 -4.42 6.90
C ASP A 62 17.85 -3.45 7.61
N ALA A 63 16.68 -3.17 7.02
CA ALA A 63 15.68 -2.29 7.62
C ALA A 63 15.25 -2.77 9.01
N ASP A 64 15.49 -1.93 10.01
CA ASP A 64 14.96 -2.09 11.36
C ASP A 64 13.53 -1.53 11.47
N VAL A 65 12.89 -1.81 12.61
CA VAL A 65 11.52 -1.38 12.91
C VAL A 65 11.39 0.14 12.86
N GLU A 66 12.41 0.89 13.30
CA GLU A 66 12.37 2.35 13.28
C GLU A 66 12.41 2.92 11.85
N ARG A 67 13.18 2.32 10.94
CA ARG A 67 13.17 2.66 9.52
C ARG A 67 11.80 2.37 8.91
N TYR A 68 11.16 1.27 9.29
CA TYR A 68 9.77 0.98 8.91
C TYR A 68 8.79 2.02 9.44
N ARG A 69 8.78 2.31 10.75
CA ARG A 69 7.86 3.30 11.37
C ARG A 69 8.01 4.66 10.69
N PHE A 70 9.23 5.11 10.46
CA PHE A 70 9.50 6.38 9.82
C PHE A 70 9.00 6.42 8.36
N ALA A 71 9.35 5.39 7.57
CA ALA A 71 8.95 5.31 6.17
C ALA A 71 7.44 5.18 6.00
N LEU A 72 6.80 4.32 6.80
CA LEU A 72 5.35 4.15 6.79
C LEU A 72 4.65 5.46 7.17
N ASN A 73 5.11 6.17 8.20
CA ASN A 73 4.52 7.46 8.55
C ASN A 73 4.61 8.48 7.39
N ALA A 74 5.77 8.56 6.71
CA ALA A 74 5.93 9.44 5.55
C ALA A 74 4.98 9.05 4.40
N VAL A 75 4.96 7.76 4.01
CA VAL A 75 4.15 7.26 2.89
C VAL A 75 2.64 7.33 3.18
N PHE A 76 2.22 6.98 4.40
CA PHE A 76 0.82 7.07 4.79
C PHE A 76 0.35 8.53 4.95
N SER A 77 1.25 9.49 5.21
CA SER A 77 0.90 10.91 5.20
C SER A 77 0.81 11.54 3.79
N GLU A 78 1.42 10.91 2.77
CA GLU A 78 1.47 11.46 1.40
C GLU A 78 0.06 11.56 0.79
N LYS A 79 -0.31 12.75 0.31
CA LYS A 79 -1.65 13.05 -0.22
C LYS A 79 -1.93 12.29 -1.52
N ASN A 80 -0.90 12.05 -2.32
CA ASN A 80 -0.98 11.32 -3.59
C ASN A 80 -1.08 9.80 -3.41
N VAL A 81 -0.98 9.28 -2.18
CA VAL A 81 -1.12 7.85 -1.90
C VAL A 81 -2.56 7.55 -1.48
N GLY A 82 -3.21 6.64 -2.21
CA GLY A 82 -4.58 6.21 -1.94
C GLY A 82 -4.73 4.78 -1.41
N VAL A 83 -3.71 3.96 -1.56
CA VAL A 83 -3.61 2.58 -1.04
C VAL A 83 -2.14 2.24 -0.84
N VAL A 84 -1.83 1.46 0.19
CA VAL A 84 -0.45 1.06 0.51
C VAL A 84 -0.31 -0.45 0.43
N LEU A 85 0.69 -0.91 -0.31
CA LEU A 85 1.20 -2.28 -0.27
C LEU A 85 2.49 -2.27 0.55
N VAL A 86 2.51 -2.98 1.67
CA VAL A 86 3.73 -3.20 2.44
C VAL A 86 4.24 -4.61 2.15
N ILE A 87 5.45 -4.73 1.65
CA ILE A 87 6.13 -5.99 1.40
C ILE A 87 7.16 -6.19 2.51
N VAL A 88 7.02 -7.26 3.28
CA VAL A 88 7.94 -7.59 4.38
C VAL A 88 8.55 -8.96 4.10
N LEU A 89 9.84 -8.96 3.79
CA LEU A 89 10.65 -10.16 3.63
C LEU A 89 11.42 -10.40 4.92
N LEU A 90 11.02 -11.42 5.68
CA LEU A 90 11.59 -11.67 7.00
C LEU A 90 13.04 -12.12 6.89
N GLN A 91 13.91 -11.42 7.61
CA GLN A 91 15.30 -11.78 7.77
C GLN A 91 15.54 -12.23 9.22
N PRO A 92 16.34 -13.29 9.46
CA PRO A 92 16.49 -13.91 10.78
C PRO A 92 16.97 -12.99 11.91
N SER A 93 17.47 -11.79 11.60
CA SER A 93 18.26 -10.99 12.54
C SER A 93 17.64 -9.62 12.89
N PHE A 94 16.59 -9.16 12.19
CA PHE A 94 16.20 -7.73 12.26
C PHE A 94 14.69 -7.43 12.31
N ILE A 95 13.82 -8.40 12.00
CA ILE A 95 12.38 -8.14 11.90
C ILE A 95 11.61 -9.04 12.87
N GLU A 96 11.27 -8.44 14.01
CA GLU A 96 10.38 -9.01 15.03
C GLU A 96 8.91 -8.64 14.74
N SER A 97 7.99 -9.08 15.61
CA SER A 97 6.56 -8.74 15.56
C SER A 97 6.28 -7.25 15.46
N ASP A 98 7.19 -6.39 15.92
CA ASP A 98 7.01 -4.94 15.99
C ASP A 98 6.81 -4.26 14.62
N VAL A 99 7.19 -4.91 13.52
CA VAL A 99 6.86 -4.39 12.18
C VAL A 99 5.35 -4.45 11.93
N VAL A 100 4.65 -5.44 12.50
CA VAL A 100 3.19 -5.56 12.43
C VAL A 100 2.56 -4.37 13.16
N ASP A 101 3.09 -4.01 14.33
CA ASP A 101 2.62 -2.84 15.08
C ASP A 101 2.83 -1.56 14.29
N ALA A 102 4.01 -1.36 13.68
CA ALA A 102 4.28 -0.21 12.84
C ALA A 102 3.31 -0.08 11.65
N ILE A 103 2.96 -1.21 11.03
CA ILE A 103 1.98 -1.30 9.94
C ILE A 103 0.57 -1.00 10.45
N SER A 104 0.14 -1.63 11.55
CA SER A 104 -1.20 -1.44 12.12
C SER A 104 -1.40 -0.01 12.61
N GLU A 105 -0.46 0.55 13.36
CA GLU A 105 -0.49 1.94 13.81
C GLU A 105 -0.66 2.91 12.64
N SER A 106 0.10 2.72 11.55
CA SER A 106 0.00 3.55 10.35
C SER A 106 -1.35 3.35 9.64
N HIS A 107 -1.82 2.11 9.54
CA HIS A 107 -3.12 1.79 8.95
C HIS A 107 -4.26 2.50 9.69
N VAL A 108 -4.31 2.37 11.01
CA VAL A 108 -5.33 2.96 11.88
C VAL A 108 -5.24 4.49 11.87
N THR A 109 -4.03 5.05 12.03
CA THR A 109 -3.83 6.50 12.15
C THR A 109 -4.27 7.27 10.90
N TYR A 110 -3.98 6.73 9.71
CA TYR A 110 -4.22 7.43 8.45
C TYR A 110 -5.47 6.94 7.71
N GLY A 111 -6.05 5.81 8.11
CA GLY A 111 -7.26 5.24 7.52
C GLY A 111 -7.14 4.89 6.03
N LYS A 112 -5.91 4.64 5.55
CA LYS A 112 -5.67 4.25 4.16
C LYS A 112 -5.81 2.72 4.04
N PRO A 113 -6.47 2.21 2.98
CA PRO A 113 -6.46 0.78 2.71
C PRO A 113 -5.03 0.26 2.62
N THR A 114 -4.76 -0.83 3.33
CA THR A 114 -3.44 -1.44 3.44
C THR A 114 -3.55 -2.90 3.09
N VAL A 115 -2.60 -3.38 2.29
CA VAL A 115 -2.42 -4.80 1.99
C VAL A 115 -0.97 -5.15 2.30
N VAL A 116 -0.75 -6.30 2.90
CA VAL A 116 0.60 -6.80 3.17
C VAL A 116 0.93 -7.93 2.20
N CYS A 117 2.18 -7.96 1.75
CA CYS A 117 2.80 -9.12 1.14
C CYS A 117 3.90 -9.62 2.06
N SER A 118 3.81 -10.87 2.50
CA SER A 118 4.90 -11.51 3.21
C SER A 118 4.99 -12.97 2.78
N THR A 119 6.22 -13.42 2.52
CA THR A 119 6.52 -14.78 2.08
C THR A 119 7.46 -15.44 3.07
N GLY A 120 7.27 -16.74 3.31
CA GLY A 120 8.08 -17.51 4.24
C GLY A 120 7.31 -18.66 4.88
N GLY A 121 7.96 -19.31 5.85
CA GLY A 121 7.45 -20.47 6.58
C GLY A 121 6.60 -20.09 7.79
N ASP A 122 6.63 -20.93 8.83
CA ASP A 122 5.75 -20.85 10.00
C ASP A 122 5.81 -19.48 10.72
N PHE A 123 7.00 -18.87 10.81
CA PHE A 123 7.16 -17.57 11.44
C PHE A 123 6.39 -16.47 10.68
N THR A 124 6.40 -16.49 9.35
CA THR A 124 5.59 -15.58 8.53
C THR A 124 4.11 -15.78 8.78
N GLN A 125 3.66 -17.03 8.99
CA GLN A 125 2.25 -17.31 9.25
C GLN A 125 1.75 -16.71 10.57
N ILE A 126 2.61 -16.62 11.58
CA ILE A 126 2.28 -15.94 12.85
C ILE A 126 2.01 -14.46 12.58
N LEU A 127 2.90 -13.78 11.85
CA LEU A 127 2.73 -12.35 11.53
C LEU A 127 1.53 -12.10 10.62
N VAL A 128 1.26 -12.98 9.67
CA VAL A 128 0.05 -12.93 8.84
C VAL A 128 -1.19 -12.95 9.72
N ARG A 129 -1.26 -13.84 10.72
CA ARG A 129 -2.40 -13.87 11.65
C ARG A 129 -2.52 -12.59 12.46
N MET A 130 -1.40 -12.06 12.97
CA MET A 130 -1.42 -10.79 13.70
C MET A 130 -1.94 -9.63 12.83
N LEU A 131 -1.56 -9.58 11.55
CA LEU A 131 -2.08 -8.60 10.60
C LEU A 131 -3.57 -8.81 10.31
N GLU A 132 -4.01 -10.07 10.17
CA GLU A 132 -5.41 -10.41 9.93
C GLU A 132 -6.31 -10.07 11.13
N ASP A 133 -5.82 -10.26 12.36
CA ASP A 133 -6.51 -9.86 13.60
C ASP A 133 -6.71 -8.32 13.64
N GLU A 134 -5.78 -7.56 13.04
CA GLU A 134 -5.87 -6.12 12.83
C GLU A 134 -6.67 -5.73 11.56
N HIS A 135 -7.34 -6.70 10.92
CA HIS A 135 -8.13 -6.53 9.68
C HIS A 135 -7.31 -6.08 8.46
N ILE A 136 -6.00 -6.36 8.44
CA ILE A 136 -5.10 -6.06 7.33
C ILE A 136 -4.84 -7.35 6.53
N PRO A 137 -5.36 -7.46 5.29
CA PRO A 137 -5.18 -8.68 4.51
C PRO A 137 -3.73 -8.86 4.09
N ALA A 138 -3.20 -10.07 4.28
CA ALA A 138 -1.83 -10.43 3.92
C ALA A 138 -1.79 -11.55 2.88
N TYR A 139 -0.88 -11.44 1.90
CA TYR A 139 -0.74 -12.40 0.79
C TYR A 139 0.70 -12.88 0.63
N ALA A 140 0.86 -14.10 0.12
CA ALA A 140 2.17 -14.73 -0.04
C ALA A 140 3.01 -14.17 -1.20
N THR A 141 2.42 -13.44 -2.14
CA THR A 141 3.14 -12.92 -3.32
C THR A 141 2.69 -11.50 -3.67
N PRO A 142 3.58 -10.66 -4.24
CA PRO A 142 3.22 -9.31 -4.66
C PRO A 142 2.05 -9.29 -5.65
N GLU A 143 1.98 -10.27 -6.56
CA GLU A 143 0.95 -10.34 -7.58
C GLU A 143 -0.42 -10.56 -6.94
N LYS A 144 -0.53 -11.49 -5.97
CA LYS A 144 -1.79 -11.71 -5.23
C LYS A 144 -2.21 -10.47 -4.46
N ALA A 145 -1.25 -9.81 -3.80
CA ALA A 145 -1.52 -8.57 -3.05
C ALA A 145 -2.03 -7.45 -3.98
N VAL A 146 -1.38 -7.23 -5.12
CA VAL A 146 -1.79 -6.21 -6.09
C VAL A 146 -3.12 -6.57 -6.77
N ASN A 147 -3.41 -7.85 -7.03
CA ASN A 147 -4.72 -8.27 -7.53
C ASN A 147 -5.85 -8.00 -6.52
N ALA A 148 -5.59 -8.19 -5.22
CA ALA A 148 -6.54 -7.81 -4.18
C ALA A 148 -6.80 -6.30 -4.16
N ILE A 149 -5.74 -5.49 -4.30
CA ILE A 149 -5.87 -4.03 -4.43
C ILE A 149 -6.68 -3.66 -5.69
N ASN A 150 -6.42 -4.32 -6.82
CA ASN A 150 -7.18 -4.09 -8.05
C ASN A 150 -8.68 -4.39 -7.88
N ALA A 151 -9.02 -5.47 -7.17
CA ALA A 151 -10.40 -5.78 -6.84
C ALA A 151 -11.05 -4.67 -5.99
N LEU A 152 -10.34 -4.16 -4.98
CA LEU A 152 -10.79 -3.04 -4.16
C LEU A 152 -11.03 -1.76 -5.01
N VAL A 153 -10.11 -1.46 -5.93
CA VAL A 153 -10.24 -0.31 -6.85
C VAL A 153 -11.45 -0.48 -7.77
N LYS A 154 -11.66 -1.65 -8.35
CA LYS A 154 -12.83 -1.94 -9.20
C LYS A 154 -14.14 -1.83 -8.43
N TYR A 155 -14.19 -2.39 -7.22
CA TYR A 155 -15.38 -2.32 -6.37
C TYR A 155 -15.73 -0.86 -6.04
N ARG A 156 -14.73 -0.03 -5.73
CA ARG A 156 -14.95 1.38 -5.46
C ARG A 156 -15.57 2.12 -6.65
N LYS A 157 -15.10 1.87 -7.87
CA LYS A 157 -15.68 2.45 -9.10
C LYS A 157 -17.16 2.06 -9.27
N VAL A 158 -17.49 0.81 -8.99
CA VAL A 158 -18.89 0.33 -9.03
C VAL A 158 -19.74 1.09 -8.02
N LEU A 159 -19.25 1.33 -6.80
CA LEU A 159 -19.97 2.12 -5.79
C LEU A 159 -20.21 3.57 -6.25
N GLU A 160 -19.21 4.24 -6.84
CA GLU A 160 -19.44 5.57 -7.42
C GLU A 160 -20.50 5.57 -8.51
N ASP A 161 -20.45 4.60 -9.41
CA ASP A 161 -21.38 4.55 -10.52
C ASP A 161 -22.82 4.34 -10.01
N ILE A 162 -22.98 3.54 -8.96
CA ILE A 162 -24.26 3.38 -8.26
C ILE A 162 -24.69 4.71 -7.62
N GLU A 163 -23.82 5.39 -6.88
CA GLU A 163 -24.11 6.68 -6.24
C GLU A 163 -24.50 7.75 -7.26
N LYS A 164 -23.75 7.87 -8.37
CA LYS A 164 -24.06 8.79 -9.47
C LYS A 164 -25.44 8.49 -10.06
N ARG A 165 -25.76 7.22 -10.31
CA ARG A 165 -27.07 6.80 -10.85
C ARG A 165 -28.22 7.10 -9.87
N ARG A 166 -28.00 6.98 -8.56
CA ARG A 166 -29.01 7.31 -7.53
C ARG A 166 -29.24 8.81 -7.39
N ASN A 167 -28.26 9.64 -7.70
CA ASN A 167 -28.35 11.10 -7.64
C ASN A 167 -28.93 11.75 -8.91
N ILE A 168 -29.20 10.98 -9.97
CA ILE A 168 -29.97 11.46 -11.13
C ILE A 168 -31.46 11.39 -10.77
N SER A 169 -32.14 12.54 -10.68
CA SER A 169 -33.57 12.56 -10.32
C SER A 169 -34.45 11.98 -11.46
N PRO A 170 -35.60 11.35 -11.16
CA PRO A 170 -36.54 10.84 -12.18
C PRO A 170 -37.12 11.90 -13.14
N LYS A 171 -36.91 13.20 -12.89
CA LYS A 171 -37.44 14.29 -13.72
C LYS A 171 -36.67 14.50 -15.03
N GLU A 172 -35.43 14.05 -15.14
CA GLU A 172 -34.61 14.27 -16.34
C GLU A 172 -34.79 13.19 -17.42
N THR A 173 -35.44 12.08 -17.10
CA THR A 173 -35.68 10.98 -18.06
C THR A 173 -36.90 11.20 -18.96
N ARG A 174 -37.75 12.21 -18.68
CA ARG A 174 -38.99 12.46 -19.44
C ARG A 174 -38.87 13.38 -20.66
N ALA A 175 -37.67 13.81 -21.06
CA ALA A 175 -37.46 14.66 -22.24
C ALA A 175 -37.11 13.88 -23.53
N ILE A 176 -37.13 12.54 -23.50
CA ILE A 176 -36.83 11.69 -24.67
C ILE A 176 -37.86 10.57 -24.80
N VAL A 177 -39.15 10.91 -24.86
CA VAL A 177 -40.19 10.13 -25.56
C VAL A 177 -41.24 11.10 -26.09
#